data_AF-A0A9E7BCU4-F1
#
_entry.id   AF-A0A9E7BCU4-F1
#
_cell.length_a   1.000
_cell.length_b   1.000
_cell.length_c   1.000
_cell.angle_alpha   90.00
_cell.angle_beta   90.00
_cell.angle_gamma   90.00
#
_symmetry.space_group_name_H-M   'P 1'
#
loop_
_entity.id
_entity.type
_entity.pdbx_description
1 polymer ?
#
loop_
_entity_poly.entity_id
_entity_poly.type
_entity_poly.pdbx_seq_one_letter_code
_entity_poly.pdbx_strand_id
1 'polypeptide(L)'
;MDDYPYDLGRYSCPVTANAEAQRWFDRGLNWTYGFNHEEAVHCFRRAVEADAACAMAWWGIAYASGPNYNMPWALFDERSRAEALATCHEATGRALALADGVSAPEAALIRALPARYPQGTPVADMEPWNHAFADAMRQVQAAYPDHLDIAAVLAEALLNLTPWLMWDLRTGRPAEIARTLEAQTVLEGAMARLPGAMAHPGILHLYVHLMEMSPFPEKALKAGDVLRTLVPDAGHLVHMPTHIDVLCGQYHDVVHWNRRAVEADLKYYAREGAMNLYTGYRMHDYHFVMYGAMFLGQIEPALEAVRGMAETVPEAMLRIPSPPMADFFES
;
A
#
# COMPACT_ATOMS: atom_id res chain seq x y z
N MET A 1 -23.71 0.99 -15.74
CA MET A 1 -22.26 1.18 -15.62
C MET A 1 -22.05 2.12 -14.46
N ASP A 2 -21.25 1.72 -13.50
CA ASP A 2 -20.96 2.53 -12.31
C ASP A 2 -20.04 3.69 -12.72
N ASP A 3 -20.31 4.91 -12.26
CA ASP A 3 -19.63 6.17 -12.68
C ASP A 3 -18.24 6.34 -12.02
N TYR A 4 -17.60 5.23 -11.67
CA TYR A 4 -16.29 5.24 -11.05
C TYR A 4 -15.21 5.27 -12.14
N PRO A 5 -14.35 6.30 -12.18
CA PRO A 5 -13.53 6.57 -13.37
C PRO A 5 -12.21 5.79 -13.40
N TYR A 6 -11.88 5.04 -12.36
CA TYR A 6 -10.62 4.31 -12.24
C TYR A 6 -10.81 2.81 -12.52
N ASP A 7 -9.95 2.25 -13.38
CA ASP A 7 -9.83 0.81 -13.59
C ASP A 7 -8.86 0.19 -12.57
N LEU A 8 -9.43 -0.46 -11.55
CA LEU A 8 -8.67 -1.13 -10.49
C LEU A 8 -8.51 -2.64 -10.72
N GLY A 9 -8.77 -3.11 -11.95
CA GLY A 9 -8.71 -4.51 -12.28
C GLY A 9 -9.85 -5.33 -11.67
N ARG A 10 -9.58 -6.63 -11.47
CA ARG A 10 -10.62 -7.63 -11.16
C ARG A 10 -10.42 -8.34 -9.81
N TYR A 11 -9.37 -7.97 -9.08
CA TYR A 11 -9.12 -8.60 -7.79
C TYR A 11 -10.24 -8.25 -6.81
N SER A 12 -10.74 -9.25 -6.10
CA SER A 12 -11.88 -9.16 -5.18
C SER A 12 -11.62 -10.05 -3.98
N CYS A 13 -11.93 -9.53 -2.79
CA CYS A 13 -11.94 -10.29 -1.55
C CYS A 13 -13.39 -10.38 -1.07
N PRO A 14 -14.06 -11.54 -1.22
CA PRO A 14 -15.45 -11.69 -0.79
C PRO A 14 -15.62 -11.39 0.70
N VAL A 15 -16.57 -10.52 1.03
CA VAL A 15 -16.94 -10.14 2.39
C VAL A 15 -18.44 -10.29 2.62
N THR A 16 -18.85 -10.31 3.89
CA THR A 16 -20.26 -10.37 4.28
C THR A 16 -20.92 -9.00 4.05
N ALA A 17 -21.43 -8.79 2.85
CA ALA A 17 -22.09 -7.55 2.44
C ALA A 17 -23.04 -7.75 1.24
N ASN A 18 -23.87 -6.76 0.94
CA ASN A 18 -24.59 -6.72 -0.32
C ASN A 18 -23.64 -6.47 -1.53
N ALA A 19 -24.15 -6.70 -2.74
CA ALA A 19 -23.33 -6.63 -3.94
C ALA A 19 -22.78 -5.23 -4.26
N GLU A 20 -23.42 -4.15 -3.80
CA GLU A 20 -22.92 -2.79 -4.00
C GLU A 20 -21.79 -2.46 -3.03
N ALA A 21 -21.95 -2.79 -1.75
CA ALA A 21 -20.90 -2.66 -0.76
C ALA A 21 -19.67 -3.53 -1.07
N GLN A 22 -19.87 -4.76 -1.58
CA GLN A 22 -18.75 -5.60 -2.05
C GLN A 22 -17.93 -4.89 -3.15
N ARG A 23 -18.58 -4.28 -4.14
CA ARG A 23 -17.86 -3.56 -5.21
C ARG A 23 -17.05 -2.39 -4.67
N TRP A 24 -17.61 -1.61 -3.75
CA TRP A 24 -16.90 -0.50 -3.13
C TRP A 24 -15.78 -0.96 -2.18
N PHE A 25 -15.99 -2.07 -1.48
CA PHE A 25 -14.95 -2.71 -0.65
C PHE A 25 -13.77 -3.18 -1.51
N ASP A 26 -14.02 -3.86 -2.63
CA ASP A 26 -12.97 -4.31 -3.54
C ASP A 26 -12.17 -3.13 -4.10
N ARG A 27 -12.83 -2.02 -4.43
CA ARG A 27 -12.13 -0.77 -4.84
C ARG A 27 -11.24 -0.24 -3.73
N GLY A 28 -11.78 -0.13 -2.52
CA GLY A 28 -11.04 0.34 -1.35
C GLY A 28 -9.83 -0.53 -1.04
N LEU A 29 -9.98 -1.85 -1.15
CA LEU A 29 -8.91 -2.82 -0.92
C LEU A 29 -7.82 -2.73 -1.99
N ASN A 30 -8.18 -2.63 -3.26
CA ASN A 30 -7.20 -2.48 -4.35
C ASN A 30 -6.43 -1.15 -4.24
N TRP A 31 -7.09 -0.05 -3.87
CA TRP A 31 -6.40 1.21 -3.56
C TRP A 31 -5.53 1.14 -2.32
N THR A 32 -5.95 0.42 -1.30
CA THR A 32 -5.14 0.15 -0.11
C THR A 32 -3.87 -0.59 -0.52
N TYR A 33 -3.97 -1.63 -1.36
CA TYR A 33 -2.78 -2.31 -1.88
C TYR A 33 -1.93 -1.42 -2.77
N GLY A 34 -2.52 -0.48 -3.51
CA GLY A 34 -1.79 0.54 -4.27
C GLY A 34 -1.33 1.76 -3.47
N PHE A 35 -1.44 1.71 -2.14
CA PHE A 35 -1.04 2.78 -1.21
C PHE A 35 -1.67 4.16 -1.47
N ASN A 36 -2.79 4.23 -2.22
CA ASN A 36 -3.64 5.41 -2.27
C ASN A 36 -4.68 5.34 -1.14
N HIS A 37 -4.22 5.62 0.07
CA HIS A 37 -5.01 5.44 1.28
C HIS A 37 -6.20 6.40 1.37
N GLU A 38 -6.07 7.64 0.84
CA GLU A 38 -7.16 8.62 0.81
C GLU A 38 -8.34 8.11 -0.02
N GLU A 39 -8.08 7.65 -1.25
CA GLU A 39 -9.12 7.10 -2.13
C GLU A 39 -9.63 5.74 -1.65
N ALA A 40 -8.77 4.94 -0.99
CA ALA A 40 -9.19 3.71 -0.32
C ALA A 40 -10.25 4.00 0.75
N VAL A 41 -10.00 4.96 1.65
CA VAL A 41 -10.93 5.38 2.70
C VAL A 41 -12.21 5.96 2.10
N HIS A 42 -12.12 6.73 1.00
CA HIS A 42 -13.30 7.17 0.25
C HIS A 42 -14.16 5.97 -0.19
N CYS A 43 -13.55 4.98 -0.85
CA CYS A 43 -14.25 3.78 -1.30
C CYS A 43 -14.86 2.97 -0.16
N PHE A 44 -14.16 2.80 0.97
CA PHE A 44 -14.72 2.10 2.12
C PHE A 44 -15.90 2.85 2.75
N ARG A 45 -15.88 4.19 2.80
CA ARG A 45 -17.05 4.98 3.23
C ARG A 45 -18.25 4.77 2.30
N ARG A 46 -18.02 4.70 0.98
CA ARG A 46 -19.07 4.36 0.01
C ARG A 46 -19.61 2.94 0.23
N ALA A 47 -18.77 1.99 0.63
CA ALA A 47 -19.21 0.64 1.00
C ALA A 47 -20.10 0.64 2.25
N VAL A 48 -19.76 1.43 3.28
CA VAL A 48 -20.60 1.63 4.47
C VAL A 48 -21.95 2.27 4.12
N GLU A 49 -21.95 3.26 3.23
CA GLU A 49 -23.20 3.91 2.78
C GLU A 49 -24.11 2.94 2.02
N ALA A 50 -23.52 2.04 1.22
CA ALA A 50 -24.25 1.00 0.49
C ALA A 50 -24.75 -0.14 1.40
N ASP A 51 -24.01 -0.48 2.45
CA ASP A 51 -24.38 -1.49 3.45
C ASP A 51 -23.81 -1.15 4.82
N ALA A 52 -24.65 -0.60 5.70
CA ALA A 52 -24.24 -0.23 7.05
C ALA A 52 -23.84 -1.45 7.92
N ALA A 53 -24.20 -2.67 7.51
CA ALA A 53 -23.80 -3.91 8.18
C ALA A 53 -22.47 -4.49 7.66
N CYS A 54 -21.86 -3.89 6.63
CA CYS A 54 -20.56 -4.32 6.10
C CYS A 54 -19.44 -4.02 7.11
N ALA A 55 -19.16 -4.96 8.00
CA ALA A 55 -18.14 -4.82 9.04
C ALA A 55 -16.74 -4.59 8.45
N MET A 56 -16.45 -5.24 7.31
CA MET A 56 -15.16 -5.13 6.64
C MET A 56 -14.92 -3.76 6.01
N ALA A 57 -15.96 -2.99 5.67
CA ALA A 57 -15.78 -1.61 5.23
C ALA A 57 -15.25 -0.73 6.38
N TRP A 58 -15.75 -0.92 7.60
CA TRP A 58 -15.19 -0.26 8.80
C TRP A 58 -13.77 -0.74 9.10
N TRP A 59 -13.49 -2.05 8.92
CA TRP A 59 -12.12 -2.56 9.02
C TRP A 59 -11.19 -1.88 8.01
N GLY A 60 -11.65 -1.70 6.76
CA GLY A 60 -10.89 -1.05 5.70
C GLY A 60 -10.58 0.43 6.02
N ILE A 61 -11.55 1.17 6.56
CA ILE A 61 -11.33 2.55 7.03
C ILE A 61 -10.24 2.57 8.13
N ALA A 62 -10.34 1.66 9.10
CA ALA A 62 -9.36 1.60 10.19
C ALA A 62 -7.96 1.22 9.69
N TYR A 63 -7.88 0.22 8.80
CA TYR A 63 -6.64 -0.29 8.25
C TYR A 63 -5.94 0.76 7.38
N ALA A 64 -6.66 1.37 6.42
CA ALA A 64 -6.09 2.32 5.48
C ALA A 64 -5.76 3.70 6.08
N SER A 65 -6.42 4.11 7.17
CA SER A 65 -6.15 5.43 7.79
C SER A 65 -4.90 5.44 8.68
N GLY A 66 -4.33 4.27 9.00
CA GLY A 66 -3.21 4.15 9.94
C GLY A 66 -1.83 4.15 9.27
N PRO A 67 -0.79 3.67 9.97
CA PRO A 67 0.56 3.66 9.44
C PRO A 67 0.67 2.58 8.37
N ASN A 68 1.55 2.77 7.40
CA ASN A 68 1.93 1.76 6.42
C ASN A 68 3.45 1.82 6.18
N TYR A 69 3.96 0.98 5.28
CA TYR A 69 5.40 0.87 5.03
C TYR A 69 6.03 2.20 4.58
N ASN A 70 5.30 2.98 3.78
CA ASN A 70 5.79 4.27 3.27
C ASN A 70 5.41 5.46 4.17
N MET A 71 4.52 5.26 5.14
CA MET A 71 4.07 6.30 6.06
C MET A 71 3.93 5.73 7.48
N PRO A 72 5.04 5.44 8.19
CA PRO A 72 4.97 5.04 9.60
C PRO A 72 4.54 6.22 10.48
N TRP A 73 4.06 5.93 11.70
CA TRP A 73 3.59 6.95 12.66
C TRP A 73 4.57 8.10 12.93
N ALA A 74 5.87 7.84 12.80
CA ALA A 74 6.92 8.83 12.99
C ALA A 74 6.95 9.92 11.89
N LEU A 75 6.41 9.64 10.70
CA LEU A 75 6.34 10.61 9.60
C LEU A 75 5.05 11.44 9.61
N PHE A 76 4.06 11.09 10.44
CA PHE A 76 2.89 11.94 10.65
C PHE A 76 3.26 13.10 11.58
N ASP A 77 2.90 14.33 11.16
CA ASP A 77 2.88 15.46 12.08
C ASP A 77 1.85 15.24 13.21
N GLU A 78 1.96 16.01 14.29
CA GLU A 78 1.12 15.84 15.49
C GLU A 78 -0.39 15.86 15.20
N ARG A 79 -0.84 16.80 14.36
CA ARG A 79 -2.26 16.95 14.03
C ARG A 79 -2.73 15.78 13.16
N SER A 80 -2.02 15.51 12.06
CA SER A 80 -2.36 14.45 11.13
C SER A 80 -2.35 13.08 11.82
N ARG A 81 -1.41 12.85 12.75
CA ARG A 81 -1.36 11.63 13.58
C ARG A 81 -2.57 11.50 14.50
N ALA A 82 -2.99 12.58 15.15
CA ALA A 82 -4.16 12.57 16.04
C ALA A 82 -5.46 12.30 15.26
N GLU A 83 -5.63 12.95 14.10
CA GLU A 83 -6.80 12.75 13.23
C GLU A 83 -6.88 11.33 12.66
N ALA A 84 -5.75 10.83 12.16
CA ALA A 84 -5.63 9.45 11.67
C ALA A 84 -5.97 8.43 12.76
N LEU A 85 -5.35 8.55 13.95
CA LEU A 85 -5.59 7.61 15.04
C LEU A 85 -7.03 7.65 15.57
N ALA A 86 -7.62 8.84 15.68
CA ALA A 86 -9.03 8.97 16.06
C ALA A 86 -9.94 8.23 15.07
N THR A 87 -9.70 8.41 13.77
CA THR A 87 -10.41 7.70 12.70
C THR A 87 -10.23 6.18 12.81
N CYS A 88 -8.99 5.72 12.98
CA CYS A 88 -8.67 4.30 13.13
C CYS A 88 -9.40 3.66 14.32
N HIS A 89 -9.36 4.32 15.48
CA HIS A 89 -9.97 3.81 16.70
C HIS A 89 -11.51 3.80 16.63
N GLU A 90 -12.12 4.86 16.08
CA GLU A 90 -13.57 4.88 15.86
C GLU A 90 -14.01 3.75 14.92
N ALA A 91 -13.37 3.65 13.75
CA ALA A 91 -13.69 2.62 12.77
C ALA A 91 -13.46 1.21 13.32
N THR A 92 -12.43 1.00 14.14
CA THR A 92 -12.22 -0.25 14.90
C THR A 92 -13.41 -0.58 15.79
N GLY A 93 -13.91 0.40 16.56
CA GLY A 93 -15.09 0.21 17.41
C GLY A 93 -16.36 -0.15 16.62
N ARG A 94 -16.56 0.48 15.46
CA ARG A 94 -17.67 0.18 14.55
C ARG A 94 -17.58 -1.22 13.96
N ALA A 95 -16.39 -1.63 13.50
CA ALA A 95 -16.15 -2.96 12.96
C ALA A 95 -16.40 -4.04 14.02
N LEU A 96 -15.89 -3.85 15.24
CA LEU A 96 -16.09 -4.78 16.35
C LEU A 96 -17.56 -4.99 16.71
N ALA A 97 -18.37 -3.91 16.68
CA ALA A 97 -19.80 -3.99 16.95
C ALA A 97 -20.57 -4.88 15.94
N LEU A 98 -20.00 -5.13 14.77
CA LEU A 98 -20.57 -5.94 13.69
C LEU A 98 -19.88 -7.31 13.52
N ALA A 99 -18.79 -7.58 14.26
CA ALA A 99 -17.91 -8.72 14.03
C ALA A 99 -18.58 -10.10 14.24
N ASP A 100 -19.68 -10.17 15.01
CA ASP A 100 -20.40 -11.42 15.23
C ASP A 100 -21.36 -11.78 14.07
N GLY A 101 -21.59 -10.85 13.14
CA GLY A 101 -22.47 -11.02 11.99
C GLY A 101 -21.76 -11.41 10.69
N VAL A 102 -20.43 -11.60 10.71
CA VAL A 102 -19.62 -11.86 9.51
C VAL A 102 -18.95 -13.23 9.54
N SER A 103 -18.29 -13.61 8.44
CA SER A 103 -17.55 -14.87 8.38
C SER A 103 -16.39 -14.91 9.41
N ALA A 104 -15.97 -16.13 9.76
CA ALA A 104 -14.88 -16.33 10.72
C ALA A 104 -13.55 -15.62 10.36
N PRO A 105 -13.05 -15.64 9.10
CA PRO A 105 -11.84 -14.89 8.74
C PRO A 105 -12.02 -13.37 8.83
N GLU A 106 -13.16 -12.82 8.40
CA GLU A 106 -13.48 -11.39 8.55
C GLU A 106 -13.46 -10.97 10.01
N ALA A 107 -14.14 -11.74 10.86
CA ALA A 107 -14.22 -11.46 12.29
C ALA A 107 -12.83 -11.55 12.97
N ALA A 108 -11.93 -12.40 12.47
CA ALA A 108 -10.56 -12.50 12.97
C ALA A 108 -9.70 -11.29 12.60
N LEU A 109 -9.81 -10.80 11.36
CA LEU A 109 -9.17 -9.55 10.92
C LEU A 109 -9.65 -8.34 11.75
N ILE A 110 -10.96 -8.24 11.98
CA ILE A 110 -11.56 -7.19 12.80
C ILE A 110 -11.05 -7.24 14.23
N ARG A 111 -11.02 -8.43 14.84
CA ARG A 111 -10.59 -8.62 16.23
C ARG A 111 -9.07 -8.41 16.44
N ALA A 112 -8.28 -8.30 15.37
CA ALA A 112 -6.87 -7.91 15.46
C ALA A 112 -6.68 -6.37 15.56
N LEU A 113 -7.63 -5.56 15.10
CA LEU A 113 -7.52 -4.09 15.09
C LEU A 113 -7.25 -3.45 16.45
N PRO A 114 -7.82 -3.92 17.58
CA PRO A 114 -7.52 -3.35 18.90
C PRO A 114 -6.04 -3.41 19.30
N ALA A 115 -5.27 -4.36 18.74
CA ALA A 115 -3.83 -4.41 18.95
C ALA A 115 -3.10 -3.28 18.19
N ARG A 116 -3.61 -2.88 17.01
CA ARG A 116 -3.07 -1.79 16.18
C ARG A 116 -3.52 -0.41 16.69
N TYR A 117 -4.76 -0.31 17.17
CA TYR A 117 -5.42 0.95 17.54
C TYR A 117 -6.13 0.86 18.92
N PRO A 118 -5.37 0.68 20.01
CA PRO A 118 -5.94 0.46 21.34
C PRO A 118 -6.68 1.68 21.91
N GLN A 119 -6.38 2.88 21.42
CA GLN A 119 -6.98 4.14 21.86
C GLN A 119 -7.03 5.17 20.73
N GLY A 120 -7.90 6.18 20.88
CA GLY A 120 -8.09 7.25 19.88
C GLY A 120 -7.23 8.50 20.08
N THR A 121 -6.27 8.49 21.00
CA THR A 121 -5.37 9.63 21.25
C THR A 121 -3.91 9.18 21.19
N PRO A 122 -3.02 9.93 20.49
CA PRO A 122 -1.63 9.52 20.37
C PRO A 122 -0.90 9.49 21.71
N VAL A 123 0.06 8.57 21.81
CA VAL A 123 1.05 8.51 22.90
C VAL A 123 2.44 8.79 22.34
N ALA A 124 3.41 9.03 23.21
CA ALA A 124 4.78 9.35 22.79
C ALA A 124 5.42 8.23 21.95
N ASP A 125 5.16 6.98 22.32
CA ASP A 125 5.66 5.79 21.62
C ASP A 125 4.51 4.86 21.25
N MET A 126 4.27 4.73 19.94
CA MET A 126 3.24 3.88 19.34
C MET A 126 3.85 2.64 18.67
N GLU A 127 5.18 2.48 18.68
CA GLU A 127 5.85 1.30 18.12
C GLU A 127 5.33 -0.02 18.71
N PRO A 128 5.07 -0.13 20.03
CA PRO A 128 4.54 -1.37 20.61
C PRO A 128 3.21 -1.83 19.98
N TRP A 129 2.42 -0.93 19.40
CA TRP A 129 1.15 -1.28 18.76
C TRP A 129 1.38 -1.97 17.41
N ASN A 130 2.45 -1.61 16.68
CA ASN A 130 2.83 -2.31 15.45
C ASN A 130 3.27 -3.75 15.76
N HIS A 131 4.07 -3.96 16.81
CA HIS A 131 4.46 -5.30 17.27
C HIS A 131 3.24 -6.12 17.71
N ALA A 132 2.36 -5.53 18.51
CA ALA A 132 1.14 -6.19 18.98
C ALA A 132 0.21 -6.59 17.81
N PHE A 133 0.09 -5.74 16.80
CA PHE A 133 -0.69 -6.06 15.60
C PHE A 133 -0.05 -7.18 14.78
N ALA A 134 1.27 -7.17 14.58
CA ALA A 134 1.97 -8.26 13.91
C ALA A 134 1.81 -9.59 14.65
N ASP A 135 1.88 -9.60 15.98
CA ASP A 135 1.62 -10.78 16.81
C ASP A 135 0.18 -11.28 16.70
N ALA A 136 -0.80 -10.38 16.69
CA ALA A 136 -2.20 -10.74 16.46
C ALA A 136 -2.38 -11.37 15.07
N MET A 137 -1.80 -10.76 14.04
CA MET A 137 -1.89 -11.26 12.66
C MET A 137 -1.18 -12.60 12.46
N ARG A 138 -0.12 -12.91 13.21
CA ARG A 138 0.49 -14.26 13.22
C ARG A 138 -0.53 -15.32 13.65
N GLN A 139 -1.32 -15.03 14.69
CA GLN A 139 -2.35 -15.95 15.18
C GLN A 139 -3.47 -16.10 14.15
N VAL A 140 -3.89 -15.00 13.51
CA VAL A 140 -4.91 -15.02 12.44
C VAL A 140 -4.41 -15.85 11.25
N GLN A 141 -3.18 -15.65 10.78
CA GLN A 141 -2.60 -16.44 9.69
C GLN A 141 -2.50 -17.93 10.03
N ALA A 142 -2.15 -18.27 11.28
CA ALA A 142 -2.10 -19.67 11.71
C ALA A 142 -3.49 -20.34 11.68
N ALA A 143 -4.55 -19.60 11.97
CA ALA A 143 -5.93 -20.08 11.90
C ALA A 143 -6.46 -20.19 10.46
N TYR A 144 -5.97 -19.34 9.54
CA TYR A 144 -6.42 -19.25 8.15
C TYR A 144 -5.24 -19.30 7.16
N PRO A 145 -4.47 -20.41 7.11
CA PRO A 145 -3.20 -20.47 6.40
C PRO A 145 -3.30 -20.31 4.87
N ASP A 146 -4.50 -20.51 4.31
CA ASP A 146 -4.77 -20.48 2.88
C ASP A 146 -5.47 -19.19 2.42
N HIS A 147 -5.71 -18.23 3.33
CA HIS A 147 -6.38 -16.97 2.98
C HIS A 147 -5.36 -15.93 2.52
N LEU A 148 -5.46 -15.50 1.26
CA LEU A 148 -4.46 -14.63 0.63
C LEU A 148 -4.41 -13.23 1.25
N ASP A 149 -5.56 -12.60 1.52
CA ASP A 149 -5.59 -11.26 2.14
C ASP A 149 -5.03 -11.26 3.56
N ILE A 150 -5.27 -12.31 4.35
CA ILE A 150 -4.68 -12.46 5.69
C ILE A 150 -3.15 -12.59 5.58
N ALA A 151 -2.65 -13.34 4.59
CA ALA A 151 -1.21 -13.44 4.34
C ALA A 151 -0.62 -12.08 3.93
N ALA A 152 -1.32 -11.31 3.09
CA ALA A 152 -0.91 -9.96 2.72
C ALA A 152 -0.90 -9.01 3.93
N VAL A 153 -1.94 -9.02 4.77
CA VAL A 153 -2.02 -8.17 5.98
C VAL A 153 -0.94 -8.55 7.00
N LEU A 154 -0.64 -9.84 7.19
CA LEU A 154 0.48 -10.27 8.02
C LEU A 154 1.81 -9.78 7.44
N ALA A 155 2.04 -9.95 6.14
CA ALA A 155 3.27 -9.48 5.50
C ALA A 155 3.46 -7.97 5.67
N GLU A 156 2.42 -7.16 5.46
CA GLU A 156 2.44 -5.71 5.71
C GLU A 156 2.75 -5.39 7.16
N ALA A 157 2.11 -6.07 8.11
CA ALA A 157 2.38 -5.88 9.53
C ALA A 157 3.84 -6.18 9.90
N LEU A 158 4.45 -7.19 9.30
CA LEU A 158 5.86 -7.55 9.51
C LEU A 158 6.82 -6.54 8.89
N LEU A 159 6.52 -6.03 7.69
CA LEU A 159 7.30 -5.00 7.01
C LEU A 159 7.26 -3.68 7.79
N ASN A 160 6.10 -3.31 8.35
CA ASN A 160 5.91 -2.09 9.14
C ASN A 160 6.69 -2.04 10.46
N LEU A 161 7.24 -3.17 10.93
CA LEU A 161 8.09 -3.17 12.12
C LEU A 161 9.42 -2.45 11.86
N THR A 162 9.91 -2.54 10.62
CA THR A 162 11.21 -1.98 10.22
C THR A 162 11.15 -1.43 8.78
N PRO A 163 10.37 -0.36 8.53
CA PRO A 163 10.26 0.24 7.21
C PRO A 163 11.62 0.54 6.59
N TRP A 164 11.80 0.13 5.34
CA TRP A 164 13.05 0.21 4.56
C TRP A 164 14.30 -0.43 5.18
N LEU A 165 14.16 -1.16 6.29
CA LEU A 165 15.27 -1.81 6.99
C LEU A 165 15.07 -3.32 7.04
N MET A 166 14.55 -3.91 5.96
CA MET A 166 14.38 -5.36 5.85
C MET A 166 15.73 -6.07 5.61
N TRP A 167 16.66 -5.42 4.92
CA TRP A 167 17.99 -5.95 4.59
C TRP A 167 19.09 -4.99 5.02
N ASP A 168 20.19 -5.55 5.54
CA ASP A 168 21.40 -4.78 5.77
C ASP A 168 22.17 -4.65 4.44
N LEU A 169 22.15 -3.45 3.86
CA LEU A 169 22.77 -3.16 2.56
C LEU A 169 24.28 -3.40 2.51
N ARG A 170 24.97 -3.38 3.67
CA ARG A 170 26.43 -3.58 3.72
C ARG A 170 26.82 -5.04 3.69
N THR A 171 26.02 -5.89 4.32
CA THR A 171 26.30 -7.32 4.50
C THR A 171 25.44 -8.21 3.61
N GLY A 172 24.35 -7.69 3.05
CA GLY A 172 23.35 -8.45 2.30
C GLY A 172 22.53 -9.41 3.16
N ARG A 173 22.64 -9.35 4.49
CA ARG A 173 21.89 -10.24 5.39
C ARG A 173 20.56 -9.59 5.78
N PRO A 174 19.54 -10.38 6.17
CA PRO A 174 18.38 -9.83 6.86
C PRO A 174 18.81 -8.93 8.02
N ALA A 175 18.19 -7.76 8.15
CA ALA A 175 18.48 -6.89 9.28
C ALA A 175 18.07 -7.56 10.60
N GLU A 176 18.87 -7.39 11.65
CA GLU A 176 18.74 -8.15 12.91
C GLU A 176 17.39 -7.93 13.62
N ILE A 177 16.87 -6.70 13.58
CA ILE A 177 15.61 -6.33 14.21
C ILE A 177 14.38 -6.62 13.33
N ALA A 178 14.57 -6.87 12.04
CA ALA A 178 13.50 -7.06 11.07
C ALA A 178 12.87 -8.46 11.16
N ARG A 179 11.73 -8.63 10.49
CA ARG A 179 11.06 -9.93 10.30
C ARG A 179 11.14 -10.42 8.86
N THR A 180 12.25 -10.12 8.20
CA THR A 180 12.50 -10.36 6.77
C THR A 180 12.26 -11.81 6.35
N LEU A 181 12.87 -12.78 7.05
CA LEU A 181 12.74 -14.19 6.69
C LEU A 181 11.34 -14.74 6.93
N GLU A 182 10.64 -14.19 7.92
CA GLU A 182 9.24 -14.54 8.19
C GLU A 182 8.32 -14.00 7.09
N ALA A 183 8.45 -12.70 6.76
CA ALA A 183 7.70 -12.09 5.66
C ALA A 183 7.97 -12.81 4.33
N GLN A 184 9.24 -13.17 4.06
CA GLN A 184 9.62 -13.96 2.89
C GLN A 184 8.93 -15.32 2.87
N THR A 185 8.91 -16.03 4.01
CA THR A 185 8.25 -17.34 4.13
C THR A 185 6.75 -17.25 3.88
N VAL A 186 6.09 -16.20 4.39
CA VAL A 186 4.65 -15.95 4.17
C VAL A 186 4.37 -15.72 2.68
N LEU A 187 5.10 -14.78 2.06
CA LEU A 187 4.85 -14.35 0.68
C LEU A 187 5.25 -15.42 -0.36
N GLU A 188 6.47 -15.94 -0.28
CA GLU A 188 6.93 -17.00 -1.19
C GLU A 188 6.12 -18.29 -0.97
N GLY A 189 5.76 -18.59 0.29
CA GLY A 189 4.91 -19.73 0.63
C GLY A 189 3.52 -19.63 0.00
N ALA A 190 2.89 -18.44 0.06
CA ALA A 190 1.61 -18.19 -0.59
C ALA A 190 1.71 -18.34 -2.12
N MET A 191 2.69 -17.68 -2.76
CA MET A 191 2.90 -17.77 -4.21
C MET A 191 3.20 -19.18 -4.71
N ALA A 192 3.87 -20.01 -3.90
CA ALA A 192 4.20 -21.38 -4.26
C ALA A 192 3.03 -22.36 -4.11
N ARG A 193 2.12 -22.13 -3.14
CA ARG A 193 1.13 -23.14 -2.72
C ARG A 193 -0.31 -22.77 -3.04
N LEU A 194 -0.65 -21.48 -3.01
CA LEU A 194 -2.04 -21.03 -3.02
C LEU A 194 -2.45 -20.58 -4.43
N PRO A 195 -3.54 -21.15 -4.98
CA PRO A 195 -4.11 -20.66 -6.23
C PRO A 195 -4.47 -19.18 -6.12
N GLY A 196 -4.18 -18.41 -7.18
CA GLY A 196 -4.51 -16.98 -7.22
C GLY A 196 -3.50 -16.05 -6.52
N ALA A 197 -2.54 -16.57 -5.74
CA ALA A 197 -1.51 -15.74 -5.11
C ALA A 197 -0.69 -14.93 -6.14
N MET A 198 -0.38 -15.53 -7.30
CA MET A 198 0.26 -14.85 -8.43
C MET A 198 -0.64 -13.85 -9.15
N ALA A 199 -1.88 -13.64 -8.73
CA ALA A 199 -2.79 -12.62 -9.24
C ALA A 199 -3.30 -11.69 -8.13
N HIS A 200 -2.68 -11.75 -6.94
CA HIS A 200 -3.08 -10.97 -5.78
C HIS A 200 -2.21 -9.71 -5.65
N PRO A 201 -2.76 -8.50 -5.81
CA PRO A 201 -1.97 -7.26 -5.84
C PRO A 201 -1.20 -7.04 -4.54
N GLY A 202 -1.82 -7.21 -3.36
CA GLY A 202 -1.14 -7.06 -2.08
C GLY A 202 0.08 -7.98 -1.87
N ILE A 203 -0.04 -9.29 -2.14
CA ILE A 203 1.07 -10.25 -2.02
C ILE A 203 2.23 -9.88 -2.94
N LEU A 204 1.94 -9.61 -4.21
CA LEU A 204 3.01 -9.29 -5.18
C LEU A 204 3.66 -7.94 -4.85
N HIS A 205 2.87 -6.95 -4.46
CA HIS A 205 3.37 -5.63 -4.05
C HIS A 205 4.31 -5.73 -2.84
N LEU A 206 3.87 -6.37 -1.77
CA LEU A 206 4.68 -6.52 -0.55
C LEU A 206 5.93 -7.37 -0.80
N TYR A 207 5.88 -8.33 -1.73
CA TYR A 207 7.06 -9.08 -2.13
C TYR A 207 8.07 -8.20 -2.88
N VAL A 208 7.62 -7.31 -3.76
CA VAL A 208 8.52 -6.33 -4.41
C VAL A 208 9.21 -5.44 -3.35
N HIS A 209 8.45 -4.88 -2.41
CA HIS A 209 9.02 -4.09 -1.29
C HIS A 209 9.98 -4.88 -0.40
N LEU A 210 9.67 -6.15 -0.14
CA LEU A 210 10.57 -7.01 0.63
C LEU A 210 11.89 -7.23 -0.11
N MET A 211 11.87 -7.32 -1.44
CA MET A 211 13.00 -7.77 -2.24
C MET A 211 13.86 -6.65 -2.83
N GLU A 212 13.36 -5.42 -2.94
CA GLU A 212 14.07 -4.30 -3.55
C GLU A 212 15.42 -3.97 -2.89
N MET A 213 15.55 -4.14 -1.57
CA MET A 213 16.84 -3.92 -0.89
C MET A 213 17.60 -5.21 -0.59
N SER A 214 17.10 -6.35 -1.09
CA SER A 214 17.74 -7.64 -0.89
C SER A 214 19.02 -7.78 -1.74
N PRO A 215 19.93 -8.72 -1.41
CA PRO A 215 21.05 -9.04 -2.28
C PRO A 215 20.66 -9.91 -3.50
N PHE A 216 19.37 -10.24 -3.66
CA PHE A 216 18.85 -11.06 -4.75
C PHE A 216 17.51 -10.51 -5.29
N PRO A 217 17.48 -9.22 -5.71
CA PRO A 217 16.26 -8.56 -6.15
C PRO A 217 15.64 -9.26 -7.37
N GLU A 218 16.42 -9.96 -8.19
CA GLU A 218 15.98 -10.69 -9.38
C GLU A 218 14.92 -11.77 -9.07
N LYS A 219 14.83 -12.25 -7.83
CA LYS A 219 13.76 -13.18 -7.40
C LYS A 219 12.37 -12.58 -7.52
N ALA A 220 12.24 -11.25 -7.51
CA ALA A 220 10.97 -10.55 -7.60
C ALA A 220 10.55 -10.20 -9.03
N LEU A 221 11.41 -10.40 -10.06
CA LEU A 221 11.09 -10.03 -11.45
C LEU A 221 9.75 -10.61 -11.93
N LYS A 222 9.55 -11.92 -11.76
CA LYS A 222 8.31 -12.58 -12.18
C LYS A 222 7.07 -12.05 -11.44
N ALA A 223 7.20 -11.71 -10.16
CA ALA A 223 6.11 -11.12 -9.38
C ALA A 223 5.82 -9.69 -9.86
N GLY A 224 6.86 -8.91 -10.11
CA GLY A 224 6.76 -7.54 -10.62
C GLY A 224 6.13 -7.47 -12.01
N ASP A 225 6.48 -8.38 -12.92
CA ASP A 225 5.91 -8.47 -14.27
C ASP A 225 4.40 -8.69 -14.26
N VAL A 226 3.91 -9.49 -13.30
CA VAL A 226 2.47 -9.68 -13.15
C VAL A 226 1.83 -8.46 -12.49
N LEU A 227 2.41 -7.97 -11.39
CA LEU A 227 1.86 -6.88 -10.58
C LEU A 227 1.51 -5.64 -11.40
N ARG A 228 2.44 -5.18 -12.27
CA ARG A 228 2.31 -3.93 -13.04
C ARG A 228 1.12 -3.89 -14.01
N THR A 229 0.37 -4.99 -14.14
CA THR A 229 -0.81 -5.09 -15.01
C THR A 229 -2.11 -5.39 -14.28
N LEU A 230 -2.07 -5.66 -12.96
CA LEU A 230 -3.24 -6.12 -12.21
C LEU A 230 -4.24 -5.01 -11.88
N VAL A 231 -3.74 -3.80 -11.57
CA VAL A 231 -4.54 -2.65 -11.10
C VAL A 231 -4.13 -1.42 -11.91
N PRO A 232 -4.61 -1.28 -13.16
CA PRO A 232 -4.01 -0.37 -14.15
C PRO A 232 -3.99 1.11 -13.75
N ASP A 233 -4.99 1.58 -13.01
CA ASP A 233 -5.08 2.98 -12.60
C ASP A 233 -4.52 3.26 -11.19
N ALA A 234 -3.89 2.26 -10.55
CA ALA A 234 -3.06 2.48 -9.37
C ALA A 234 -1.60 2.62 -9.79
N GLY A 235 -1.16 3.85 -10.12
CA GLY A 235 0.17 4.12 -10.67
C GLY A 235 1.29 3.57 -9.79
N HIS A 236 1.15 3.64 -8.46
CA HIS A 236 2.09 3.01 -7.54
C HIS A 236 2.32 1.50 -7.80
N LEU A 237 1.27 0.71 -8.08
CA LEU A 237 1.44 -0.72 -8.38
C LEU A 237 2.08 -0.98 -9.74
N VAL A 238 1.89 -0.06 -10.69
CA VAL A 238 2.56 -0.09 -12.01
C VAL A 238 4.05 0.27 -11.85
N HIS A 239 4.34 1.24 -10.99
CA HIS A 239 5.66 1.75 -10.67
C HIS A 239 6.52 0.75 -9.89
N MET A 240 6.00 0.16 -8.82
CA MET A 240 6.79 -0.58 -7.83
C MET A 240 7.73 -1.65 -8.43
N PRO A 241 7.32 -2.46 -9.41
CA PRO A 241 8.21 -3.42 -10.07
C PRO A 241 9.50 -2.80 -10.65
N THR A 242 9.46 -1.52 -11.01
CA THR A 242 10.63 -0.84 -11.58
C THR A 242 11.77 -0.61 -10.60
N HIS A 243 11.52 -0.70 -9.29
CA HIS A 243 12.58 -0.78 -8.28
C HIS A 243 13.47 -2.01 -8.49
N ILE A 244 12.87 -3.16 -8.84
CA ILE A 244 13.60 -4.38 -9.20
C ILE A 244 14.27 -4.21 -10.56
N ASP A 245 13.57 -3.65 -11.54
CA ASP A 245 14.09 -3.44 -12.89
C ASP A 245 15.39 -2.60 -12.86
N VAL A 246 15.42 -1.51 -12.08
CA VAL A 246 16.62 -0.67 -11.87
C VAL A 246 17.79 -1.51 -11.37
N LEU A 247 17.58 -2.31 -10.33
CA LEU A 247 18.64 -3.10 -9.68
C LEU A 247 19.15 -4.23 -10.56
N CYS A 248 18.28 -4.75 -11.44
CA CYS A 248 18.63 -5.76 -12.43
C CYS A 248 19.14 -5.18 -13.76
N GLY A 249 19.27 -3.86 -13.88
CA GLY A 249 19.76 -3.18 -15.08
C GLY A 249 18.77 -3.16 -16.26
N GLN A 250 17.49 -3.39 -16.02
CA GLN A 250 16.41 -3.38 -17.01
C GLN A 250 15.90 -1.94 -17.26
N TYR A 251 16.81 -1.02 -17.56
CA TYR A 251 16.50 0.42 -17.63
C TYR A 251 15.46 0.80 -18.68
N HIS A 252 15.31 0.00 -19.74
CA HIS A 252 14.21 0.17 -20.70
C HIS A 252 12.84 0.05 -20.01
N ASP A 253 12.68 -0.98 -19.18
CA ASP A 253 11.42 -1.25 -18.48
C ASP A 253 11.17 -0.22 -17.38
N VAL A 254 12.23 0.28 -16.75
CA VAL A 254 12.16 1.45 -15.85
C VAL A 254 11.50 2.63 -16.55
N VAL A 255 12.00 3.05 -17.73
CA VAL A 255 11.40 4.18 -18.46
C VAL A 255 9.98 3.86 -18.93
N HIS A 256 9.76 2.68 -19.50
CA HIS A 256 8.46 2.31 -20.07
C HIS A 256 7.34 2.28 -19.02
N TRP A 257 7.55 1.56 -17.92
CA TRP A 257 6.53 1.35 -16.91
C TRP A 257 6.31 2.56 -16.02
N ASN A 258 7.34 3.38 -15.78
CA ASN A 258 7.13 4.64 -15.08
C ASN A 258 6.37 5.68 -15.90
N ARG A 259 6.53 5.71 -17.23
CA ARG A 259 5.63 6.53 -18.08
C ARG A 259 4.18 6.07 -17.95
N ARG A 260 3.95 4.75 -17.88
CA ARG A 260 2.62 4.16 -17.71
C ARG A 260 2.03 4.48 -16.32
N ALA A 261 2.86 4.44 -15.28
CA ALA A 261 2.49 4.83 -13.92
C ALA A 261 2.12 6.32 -13.85
N VAL A 262 2.94 7.21 -14.45
CA VAL A 262 2.62 8.64 -14.62
C VAL A 262 1.27 8.81 -15.33
N GLU A 263 1.01 8.08 -16.41
CA GLU A 263 -0.27 8.20 -17.13
C GLU A 263 -1.48 7.75 -16.28
N ALA A 264 -1.32 6.76 -15.40
CA ALA A 264 -2.33 6.38 -14.41
C ALA A 264 -2.54 7.49 -13.38
N ASP A 265 -1.46 8.00 -12.80
CA ASP A 265 -1.50 9.04 -11.77
C ASP A 265 -1.99 10.40 -12.29
N LEU A 266 -1.81 10.68 -13.59
CA LEU A 266 -2.38 11.86 -14.24
C LEU A 266 -3.92 11.79 -14.33
N LYS A 267 -4.52 10.60 -14.39
CA LYS A 267 -5.98 10.46 -14.28
C LYS A 267 -6.47 10.87 -12.90
N TYR A 268 -5.78 10.42 -11.84
CA TYR A 268 -6.08 10.80 -10.47
C TYR A 268 -5.87 12.31 -10.25
N TYR A 269 -4.73 12.85 -10.70
CA TYR A 269 -4.45 14.29 -10.68
C TYR A 269 -5.54 15.12 -11.35
N ALA A 270 -6.00 14.73 -12.53
CA ALA A 270 -7.01 15.48 -13.28
C ALA A 270 -8.35 15.58 -12.53
N ARG A 271 -8.64 14.64 -11.63
CA ARG A 271 -9.89 14.59 -10.88
C ARG A 271 -9.77 15.14 -9.46
N GLU A 272 -8.77 14.69 -8.72
CA GLU A 272 -8.59 15.00 -7.29
C GLU A 272 -7.61 16.16 -7.04
N GLY A 273 -6.89 16.59 -8.09
CA GLY A 273 -5.90 17.66 -8.00
C GLY A 273 -4.56 17.21 -7.42
N ALA A 274 -3.72 18.19 -7.09
CA ALA A 274 -2.32 18.00 -6.68
C ALA A 274 -2.09 18.02 -5.16
N MET A 275 -3.08 18.45 -4.38
CA MET A 275 -2.90 18.79 -2.96
C MET A 275 -3.17 17.58 -2.06
N ASN A 276 -2.46 16.48 -2.32
CA ASN A 276 -2.62 15.19 -1.63
C ASN A 276 -1.27 14.48 -1.50
N LEU A 277 -1.18 13.51 -0.59
CA LEU A 277 0.03 12.69 -0.41
C LEU A 277 0.37 11.88 -1.67
N TYR A 278 -0.65 11.50 -2.46
CA TYR A 278 -0.48 10.68 -3.67
C TYR A 278 0.36 11.36 -4.77
N THR A 279 0.42 12.70 -4.75
CA THR A 279 1.32 13.46 -5.64
C THR A 279 2.80 13.09 -5.43
N GLY A 280 3.18 12.60 -4.25
CA GLY A 280 4.51 12.03 -4.03
C GLY A 280 4.84 10.84 -4.87
N TYR A 281 3.89 9.91 -4.99
CA TYR A 281 4.07 8.74 -5.84
C TYR A 281 4.18 9.18 -7.31
N ARG A 282 3.34 10.12 -7.77
CA ARG A 282 3.48 10.70 -9.11
C ARG A 282 4.85 11.35 -9.34
N MET A 283 5.38 12.09 -8.36
CA MET A 283 6.73 12.66 -8.43
C MET A 283 7.80 11.58 -8.56
N HIS A 284 7.67 10.53 -7.76
CA HIS A 284 8.60 9.40 -7.74
C HIS A 284 8.61 8.62 -9.06
N ASP A 285 7.46 8.47 -9.70
CA ASP A 285 7.38 7.90 -11.06
C ASP A 285 8.19 8.75 -12.05
N TYR A 286 8.05 10.08 -12.01
CA TYR A 286 8.85 10.98 -12.84
C TYR A 286 10.34 10.84 -12.54
N HIS A 287 10.75 10.75 -11.26
CA HIS A 287 12.15 10.54 -10.89
C HIS A 287 12.71 9.26 -11.51
N PHE A 288 11.94 8.17 -11.52
CA PHE A 288 12.36 6.92 -12.14
C PHE A 288 12.44 7.00 -13.66
N VAL A 289 11.53 7.71 -14.34
CA VAL A 289 11.68 7.99 -15.78
C VAL A 289 13.00 8.73 -16.04
N MET A 290 13.31 9.77 -15.25
CA MET A 290 14.56 10.53 -15.39
C MET A 290 15.77 9.62 -15.15
N TYR A 291 15.76 8.83 -14.08
CA TYR A 291 16.84 7.93 -13.70
C TYR A 291 17.11 6.87 -14.78
N GLY A 292 16.09 6.14 -15.21
CA GLY A 292 16.21 5.13 -16.28
C GLY A 292 16.68 5.74 -17.60
N ALA A 293 16.14 6.91 -17.97
CA ALA A 293 16.51 7.60 -19.21
C ALA A 293 17.97 8.06 -19.21
N MET A 294 18.51 8.50 -18.07
CA MET A 294 19.94 8.83 -17.94
C MET A 294 20.84 7.61 -18.18
N PHE A 295 20.49 6.43 -17.65
CA PHE A 295 21.25 5.19 -17.90
C PHE A 295 21.18 4.73 -19.36
N LEU A 296 20.08 5.01 -20.05
CA LEU A 296 19.91 4.71 -21.47
C LEU A 296 20.52 5.77 -22.40
N GLY A 297 20.99 6.90 -21.88
CA GLY A 297 21.45 8.04 -22.69
C GLY A 297 20.33 8.72 -23.48
N GLN A 298 19.09 8.66 -22.99
CA GLN A 298 17.90 9.22 -23.65
C GLN A 298 17.54 10.58 -23.05
N ILE A 299 17.85 11.67 -23.76
CA ILE A 299 17.59 13.02 -23.25
C ILE A 299 16.10 13.40 -23.33
N GLU A 300 15.38 12.96 -24.37
CA GLU A 300 14.00 13.36 -24.61
C GLU A 300 13.05 12.86 -23.51
N PRO A 301 13.04 11.57 -23.11
CA PRO A 301 12.20 11.08 -22.01
C PRO A 301 12.55 11.74 -20.67
N ALA A 302 13.84 12.00 -20.39
CA ALA A 302 14.26 12.67 -19.17
C ALA A 302 13.68 14.10 -19.08
N LEU A 303 13.81 14.89 -20.16
CA LEU A 303 13.26 16.24 -20.20
C LEU A 303 11.73 16.28 -20.22
N GLU A 304 11.06 15.29 -20.81
CA GLU A 304 9.61 15.14 -20.74
C GLU A 304 9.14 14.92 -19.30
N ALA A 305 9.81 14.01 -18.56
CA ALA A 305 9.51 13.78 -17.14
C ALA A 305 9.75 15.04 -16.29
N VAL A 306 10.84 15.77 -16.51
CA VAL A 306 11.12 17.04 -15.79
C VAL A 306 10.00 18.04 -16.00
N ARG A 307 9.51 18.21 -17.24
CA ARG A 307 8.40 19.12 -17.55
C ARG A 307 7.10 18.66 -16.90
N GLY A 308 6.75 17.38 -17.03
CA GLY A 308 5.52 16.82 -16.44
C GLY A 308 5.50 16.95 -14.92
N MET A 309 6.62 16.72 -14.26
CA MET A 309 6.77 16.95 -12.82
C MET A 309 6.57 18.42 -12.47
N ALA A 310 7.23 19.35 -13.16
CA ALA A 310 7.09 20.78 -12.92
C ALA A 310 5.66 21.30 -13.17
N GLU A 311 4.93 20.72 -14.12
CA GLU A 311 3.55 21.09 -14.46
C GLU A 311 2.53 20.55 -13.45
N THR A 312 2.81 19.42 -12.79
CA THR A 312 1.84 18.71 -11.94
C THR A 312 2.16 18.71 -10.46
N VAL A 313 3.26 19.36 -10.06
CA VAL A 313 3.68 19.54 -8.67
C VAL A 313 3.74 21.04 -8.38
N PRO A 314 2.64 21.65 -7.90
CA PRO A 314 2.62 23.08 -7.65
C PRO A 314 3.50 23.43 -6.45
N GLU A 315 4.18 24.58 -6.52
CA GLU A 315 5.00 25.10 -5.43
C GLU A 315 4.23 25.20 -4.09
N ALA A 316 2.94 25.53 -4.15
CA ALA A 316 2.08 25.60 -2.97
C ALA A 316 1.99 24.26 -2.22
N MET A 317 2.09 23.13 -2.93
CA MET A 317 2.09 21.80 -2.33
C MET A 317 3.40 21.51 -1.61
N LEU A 318 4.54 21.82 -2.23
CA LEU A 318 5.86 21.69 -1.60
C LEU A 318 6.03 22.59 -0.36
N ARG A 319 5.27 23.69 -0.29
CA ARG A 319 5.29 24.62 0.84
C ARG A 319 4.36 24.24 2.00
N ILE A 320 3.63 23.12 1.93
CA ILE A 320 2.79 22.69 3.05
C ILE A 320 3.69 22.33 4.25
N PRO A 321 3.50 22.97 5.42
CA PRO A 321 4.32 22.70 6.60
C PRO A 321 3.80 21.53 7.46
N SER A 322 2.57 21.07 7.24
CA SER A 322 1.93 19.98 7.98
C SER A 322 0.84 19.31 7.11
N PRO A 323 1.01 18.03 6.72
CA PRO A 323 2.26 17.27 6.82
C PRO A 323 3.38 17.96 6.02
N PRO A 324 4.65 17.90 6.46
CA PRO A 324 5.74 18.60 5.79
C PRO A 324 6.06 17.92 4.45
N MET A 325 5.42 18.39 3.38
CA MET A 325 5.40 17.69 2.09
C MET A 325 6.77 17.63 1.44
N ALA A 326 7.56 18.71 1.51
CA ALA A 326 8.93 18.70 0.98
C ALA A 326 9.80 17.66 1.69
N ASP A 327 9.76 17.60 3.02
CA ASP A 327 10.55 16.64 3.81
C ASP A 327 10.19 15.20 3.45
N PHE A 328 8.91 14.93 3.19
CA PHE A 328 8.44 13.59 2.79
C PHE A 328 8.90 13.17 1.38
N PHE A 329 9.20 14.12 0.48
CA PHE A 329 9.64 13.82 -0.89
C PHE A 329 11.15 13.92 -1.12
N GLU A 330 11.88 14.55 -0.20
CA GLU A 330 13.34 14.69 -0.28
C GLU A 330 14.11 13.65 0.57
N SER A 331 13.42 12.85 1.38
CA SER A 331 14.00 11.91 2.36
C SER A 331 14.34 10.51 1.84
#